data_AF-F2QF77-F1
#
_entry.id   AF-F2QF77-F1
#
_cell.length_a   1.000
_cell.length_b   1.000
_cell.length_c   1.000
_cell.angle_alpha   90.00
_cell.angle_beta   90.00
_cell.angle_gamma   90.00
#
_symmetry.space_group_name_H-M   'P 1'
#
loop_
_entity.id
_entity.type
_entity.pdbx_description
1 polymer ?
#
loop_
_entity_poly.entity_id
_entity_poly.type
_entity_poly.pdbx_seq_one_letter_code
_entity_poly.pdbx_strand_id
1 'polypeptide(L)' 'MTDRAGHVLRYAIDASKLRDELGWKPEFTNFEAGLKETIKWYTDNQDWWKSEKEAVEANYAKTQQVIK' A
#
# COMPACT_ATOMS: atom_id res chain seq x y z
N MET A 1 5.11 0.30 -17.92
CA MET A 1 3.81 -0.05 -17.36
C MET A 1 3.02 -0.87 -18.36
N THR A 2 3.58 -2.02 -18.72
CA THR A 2 2.71 -3.18 -18.85
C THR A 2 2.12 -3.35 -17.44
N ASP A 3 0.80 -3.23 -17.33
CA ASP A 3 0.12 -3.55 -16.09
C ASP A 3 0.55 -4.95 -15.63
N ARG A 4 0.50 -5.21 -14.32
CA ARG A 4 0.83 -6.57 -13.82
C ARG A 4 -0.01 -7.58 -14.61
N ALA A 5 0.63 -8.63 -15.14
CA ALA A 5 -0.11 -9.65 -15.89
C ALA A 5 -1.30 -10.17 -15.05
N GLY A 6 -2.52 -10.03 -15.58
CA GLY A 6 -3.75 -10.36 -14.85
C GLY A 6 -4.20 -9.29 -13.85
N HIS A 7 -3.87 -8.01 -14.06
CA HIS A 7 -4.30 -6.93 -13.16
C HIS A 7 -5.83 -6.86 -13.07
N VAL A 8 -6.34 -6.98 -11.84
CA VAL A 8 -7.77 -6.90 -11.55
C VAL A 8 -8.19 -5.44 -11.48
N LEU A 9 -9.34 -5.12 -12.09
CA LEU A 9 -9.79 -3.74 -12.27
C LEU A 9 -10.27 -3.06 -10.99
N ARG A 10 -10.90 -3.79 -10.06
CA ARG A 10 -11.52 -3.20 -8.86
C ARG A 10 -11.61 -4.19 -7.72
N TYR A 11 -11.23 -3.71 -6.54
CA TYR A 11 -11.55 -4.33 -5.26
C TYR A 11 -12.51 -3.44 -4.47
N ALA A 12 -13.52 -4.06 -3.86
CA ALA A 12 -14.41 -3.43 -2.91
C ALA A 12 -14.89 -4.47 -1.90
N ILE A 13 -15.00 -4.06 -0.64
CA ILE A 13 -15.40 -4.93 0.46
C ILE A 13 -16.69 -4.38 1.06
N ASP A 14 -17.68 -5.23 1.24
CA ASP A 14 -18.82 -4.98 2.11
C ASP A 14 -18.54 -5.59 3.49
N ALA A 15 -18.43 -4.73 4.50
CA ALA A 15 -18.14 -5.12 5.88
C ALA A 15 -19.39 -5.19 6.79
N SER A 16 -20.61 -5.15 6.22
CA SER A 16 -21.86 -5.07 7.00
C SER A 16 -21.98 -6.20 8.03
N LYS A 17 -21.71 -7.46 7.63
CA LYS A 17 -21.75 -8.61 8.54
C LYS A 17 -20.91 -8.42 9.80
N LEU A 18 -19.66 -7.98 9.65
CA LEU A 18 -18.73 -7.76 10.75
C LEU A 18 -19.21 -6.62 11.67
N ARG A 19 -19.75 -5.55 11.09
CA ARG A 19 -20.25 -4.40 11.84
C ARG A 19 -21.53 -4.71 12.61
N ASP A 20 -22.43 -5.47 12.00
CA ASP A 20 -23.76 -5.74 12.53
C ASP A 20 -23.75 -6.86 13.57
N GLU A 21 -22.99 -7.93 13.32
CA GLU A 21 -22.93 -9.09 14.23
C GLU A 21 -21.97 -8.89 15.40
N LEU A 22 -20.84 -8.20 15.17
CA LEU A 22 -19.77 -8.08 16.17
C LEU A 22 -19.57 -6.65 16.68
N GLY A 23 -20.32 -5.68 16.15
CA GLY A 23 -20.24 -4.28 16.57
C GLY A 23 -18.93 -3.57 16.21
N TRP A 24 -18.04 -4.22 15.44
CA TRP A 24 -16.76 -3.65 15.04
C TRP A 24 -16.98 -2.41 14.16
N LYS A 25 -16.17 -1.37 14.37
CA LYS A 25 -16.18 -0.14 13.56
C LYS A 25 -14.75 0.32 13.29
N PRO A 26 -14.43 0.76 12.06
CA PRO A 26 -13.12 1.31 11.77
C PRO A 26 -12.97 2.67 12.47
N GLU A 27 -11.85 2.86 13.16
CA GLU A 27 -11.50 4.14 13.78
C GLU A 27 -10.84 5.11 12.79
N PHE A 28 -10.07 4.57 11.84
CA PHE A 28 -9.32 5.34 10.84
C PHE A 28 -10.05 5.31 9.49
N THR A 29 -11.02 6.20 9.31
CA THR A 29 -11.81 6.30 8.07
C THR A 29 -11.34 7.41 7.12
N ASN A 30 -10.57 8.39 7.62
CA ASN A 30 -9.98 9.44 6.80
C ASN A 30 -8.66 8.95 6.19
N PHE A 31 -8.72 8.58 4.92
CA PHE A 31 -7.56 8.08 4.18
C PHE A 31 -6.43 9.12 4.06
N GLU A 32 -6.75 10.40 3.82
CA GLU A 32 -5.75 11.45 3.65
C GLU A 32 -4.94 11.65 4.94
N ALA A 33 -5.63 11.68 6.09
CA ALA A 33 -4.99 11.79 7.39
C ALA A 33 -4.09 10.57 7.67
N GLY A 34 -4.59 9.36 7.47
CA GLY A 34 -3.81 8.13 7.70
C GLY A 34 -2.61 8.01 6.75
N LEU A 35 -2.76 8.44 5.49
CA LEU A 35 -1.65 8.44 4.52
C LEU A 35 -0.57 9.45 4.92
N LYS A 36 -0.95 10.63 5.43
CA LYS A 36 -0.01 11.63 5.92
C LYS A 36 0.82 11.10 7.10
N GLU A 37 0.18 10.42 8.06
CA GLU A 37 0.87 9.77 9.18
C GLU A 37 1.80 8.65 8.70
N THR A 38 1.36 7.85 7.74
CA THR A 38 2.18 6.80 7.14
C THR A 38 3.43 7.37 6.47
N ILE A 39 3.30 8.45 5.67
CA ILE A 39 4.45 9.13 5.04
C ILE A 39 5.40 9.66 6.11
N LYS A 40 4.87 10.28 7.17
CA LYS A 40 5.67 10.78 8.28
C LYS A 40 6.46 9.63 8.93
N TRP A 41 5.82 8.50 9.18
CA TRP A 41 6.48 7.34 9.76
C TRP A 41 7.67 6.87 8.91
N TYR A 42 7.50 6.71 7.58
CA TYR A 42 8.61 6.31 6.71
C TYR A 42 9.73 7.35 6.63
N THR A 43 9.39 8.62 6.78
CA THR A 43 10.35 9.74 6.80
C THR A 43 11.19 9.72 8.07
N ASP A 44 10.57 9.46 9.22
CA ASP A 44 11.22 9.45 10.53
C ASP A 44 12.00 8.16 10.77
N ASN A 45 11.59 7.05 10.14
CA ASN A 45 12.17 5.71 10.33
C ASN A 45 12.98 5.27 9.11
N GLN A 46 13.81 6.17 8.57
CA GLN A 46 14.58 5.87 7.36
C GLN A 46 15.53 4.68 7.51
N ASP A 47 16.16 4.54 8.68
CA ASP A 47 17.10 3.44 8.93
C ASP A 47 16.41 2.07 8.91
N TRP A 48 15.08 2.03 9.08
CA TRP A 48 14.29 0.81 8.99
C TRP A 48 14.26 0.21 7.57
N TRP A 49 14.20 1.05 6.52
CA TRP A 49 14.05 0.57 5.13
C TRP A 49 15.23 0.88 4.21
N LYS A 50 16.09 1.84 4.56
CA LYS A 50 17.16 2.34 3.67
C LYS A 50 18.08 1.25 3.15
N SER A 51 18.47 0.29 4.00
CA SER A 51 19.40 -0.78 3.62
C SER A 51 18.81 -1.75 2.59
N GLU A 52 17.48 -1.89 2.51
CA GLU A 52 16.82 -2.81 1.59
C GLU A 52 16.53 -2.17 0.23
N LYS A 53 16.55 -0.83 0.16
CA LYS A 53 16.10 -0.07 -1.01
C LYS A 53 16.80 -0.50 -2.30
N GLU A 54 18.14 -0.58 -2.29
CA GLU A 54 18.91 -0.90 -3.50
C GLU A 54 18.58 -2.30 -4.05
N ALA A 55 18.57 -3.31 -3.17
CA ALA A 55 18.30 -4.69 -3.57
C ALA A 55 16.88 -4.87 -4.12
N VAL A 56 15.88 -4.20 -3.52
CA VAL A 56 14.49 -4.26 -3.96
C VAL A 56 14.31 -3.63 -5.35
N GLU A 57 14.87 -2.43 -5.58
CA GLU A 57 14.80 -1.77 -6.88
C GLU A 57 15.54 -2.56 -7.97
N ALA A 58 16.71 -3.11 -7.66
CA ALA A 58 17.47 -3.95 -8.57
C ALA A 58 16.69 -5.21 -8.97
N ASN A 59 15.87 -5.76 -8.07
CA ASN A 59 15.01 -6.89 -8.39
C ASN A 59 13.85 -6.51 -9.32
N TYR A 60 13.20 -5.38 -9.09
CA TYR A 60 12.14 -4.89 -9.98
C TYR A 60 12.66 -4.54 -11.38
N ALA A 61 13.86 -3.96 -11.48
CA ALA A 61 14.50 -3.64 -12.76
C ALA A 61 14.68 -4.85 -13.70
N LYS A 62 14.71 -6.08 -13.17
CA LYS A 62 14.75 -7.31 -13.97
C LYS A 62 13.48 -7.55 -14.80
N THR A 63 12.35 -6.98 -14.38
CA THR A 63 11.02 -7.27 -14.96
C THR A 63 10.22 -6.02 -15.31
N GLN A 64 10.64 -4.84 -14.86
CA GLN A 64 9.94 -3.57 -15.04
C GLN A 64 10.83 -2.53 -15.72
N GLN A 65 10.26 -1.76 -16.64
CA GLN A 65 10.93 -0.68 -17.36
C GLN A 65 10.02 0.56 -17.49
N VAL A 66 10.64 1.73 -17.56
CA VAL A 66 9.97 3.01 -17.79
C VAL A 66 9.37 3.03 -19.20
N ILE A 67 8.09 3.42 -19.34
CA ILE A 67 7.50 3.67 -20.67
C ILE A 67 7.95 5.06 -21.12
N LYS A 68 8.41 5.15 -22.36
CA LYS A 68 8.63 6.41 -23.06
C LYS A 68 7.47 6.70 -23.99
#